data_AF-A0A925NRK8-F1
#
_entry.id   AF-A0A925NRK8-F1
#
_cell.length_a   1.000
_cell.length_b   1.000
_cell.length_c   1.000
_cell.angle_alpha   90.00
_cell.angle_beta   90.00
_cell.angle_gamma   90.00
#
_symmetry.space_group_name_H-M   'P 1'
#
loop_
_entity.id
_entity.type
_entity.pdbx_description
1 polymer ?
#
loop_
_entity_poly.entity_id
_entity_poly.type
_entity_poly.pdbx_seq_one_letter_code
_entity_poly.pdbx_strand_id
1 'polypeptide(L)'
;AEFCSTCHKVSLPKELNHYKEFLRGQNHYDTFLLSGVSGHNARSFYYPEKAQVNCNGCHMPLQASDDFAARIFNPTATNAVRSIHDHLFPAANTGIAHIRNQPDIVKRHADFLQGSVRVDLFGLREGGGVDGKLIAPLRPQVPTLEPGKTYLIEAVLRTVKMGHPFTQGTVDSNEVWVDTKVSSGRRVLGRSGGLGPYREVDPWSHFINVFMLDRDGNRIDRRNPQDIFTPLYNHQIPPGAAQVAHYSITVPADQKESLTVEVKLQYRKFDTIYMNYVFGTGYSNGAPFQVTNDLPIVTIASDKIVFPVAGAAAAGITNTPSTIPEWQRWNDYGIGLFLEGDQGSEKGELIQAAHAFAQVERLKRADGPLNQARVYLKEGRLDDTVNALKRAATFDPPAPRWTMAWLNGLVNKQNGYLDKAIEEFRSILEDRYPELDKRGFDFSKDYEVINELGQTLFERAKQERGDKGRFEQFLRLSEQRFLKTLALDSENVAAHYNLALIYSELGDEKLVAKHRELHERFRPDNNARDRAIAIARRRDKAADNAAQATVIYPLQRPGALELGDGPVRTVAAER
;
A
#
# COMPACT_ATOMS: atom_id res chain seq x y z
N ALA A 1 19.82 -7.90 2.98
CA ALA A 1 18.95 -7.36 1.91
C ALA A 1 19.78 -7.03 0.66
N GLU A 2 21.03 -6.58 0.82
CA GLU A 2 21.95 -6.25 -0.29
C GLU A 2 22.18 -7.40 -1.29
N PHE A 3 22.30 -8.65 -0.82
CA PHE A 3 22.41 -9.80 -1.73
C PHE A 3 21.20 -9.87 -2.70
N CYS A 4 19.98 -9.73 -2.17
CA CYS A 4 18.76 -9.79 -2.95
C CYS A 4 18.55 -8.54 -3.83
N SER A 5 19.08 -7.38 -3.42
CA SER A 5 18.84 -6.11 -4.14
C SER A 5 19.48 -6.08 -5.53
N THR A 6 20.52 -6.87 -5.76
CA THR A 6 21.16 -7.03 -7.09
C THR A 6 20.17 -7.42 -8.19
N CYS A 7 19.11 -8.17 -7.84
CA CYS A 7 18.04 -8.57 -8.76
C CYS A 7 16.68 -7.92 -8.44
N HIS A 8 16.51 -7.35 -7.24
CA HIS A 8 15.24 -6.80 -6.76
C HIS A 8 15.22 -5.27 -6.60
N LYS A 9 16.26 -4.57 -7.06
CA LYS A 9 16.25 -3.13 -7.36
C LYS A 9 16.88 -2.96 -8.74
N VAL A 10 16.03 -2.86 -9.76
CA VAL A 10 16.45 -2.87 -11.16
C VAL A 10 16.00 -1.63 -11.91
N SER A 11 16.66 -1.38 -13.03
CA SER A 11 16.28 -0.36 -13.99
C SER A 11 16.18 -0.98 -15.38
N LEU A 12 15.40 -0.32 -16.23
CA LEU A 12 15.28 -0.63 -17.64
C LEU A 12 16.17 0.37 -18.38
N PRO A 13 17.26 -0.08 -19.02
CA PRO A 13 18.15 0.82 -19.75
C PRO A 13 17.55 1.20 -21.10
N LYS A 14 18.09 2.24 -21.75
CA LYS A 14 17.55 2.76 -23.02
C LYS A 14 17.61 1.75 -24.16
N GLU A 15 18.60 0.87 -24.15
CA GLU A 15 18.74 -0.21 -25.12
C GLU A 15 17.57 -1.18 -25.07
N LEU A 16 16.89 -1.28 -23.92
CA LEU A 16 15.69 -2.10 -23.73
C LEU A 16 14.42 -1.27 -23.91
N ASN A 17 14.32 -0.12 -23.26
CA ASN A 17 13.06 0.64 -23.22
C ASN A 17 12.88 1.62 -24.38
N HIS A 18 13.94 1.95 -25.13
CA HIS A 18 13.98 2.89 -26.26
C HIS A 18 13.39 4.29 -25.98
N TYR A 19 13.43 4.75 -24.74
CA TYR A 19 12.80 5.98 -24.25
C TYR A 19 13.78 6.83 -23.42
N LYS A 20 14.14 6.36 -22.23
CA LYS A 20 15.01 7.04 -21.27
C LYS A 20 16.24 6.21 -20.98
N GLU A 21 17.35 6.91 -20.73
CA GLU A 21 18.61 6.32 -20.20
C GLU A 21 18.40 5.54 -18.90
N PHE A 22 17.37 5.90 -18.15
CA PHE A 22 16.96 5.21 -16.95
C PHE A 22 15.44 5.25 -16.84
N LEU A 23 14.84 4.07 -16.69
CA LEU A 23 13.47 3.92 -16.24
C LEU A 23 13.45 2.93 -15.08
N ARG A 24 12.73 3.24 -14.01
CA ARG A 24 12.68 2.37 -12.83
C ARG A 24 11.88 1.10 -13.16
N GLY A 25 12.50 -0.06 -12.94
CA GLY A 25 11.82 -1.36 -12.92
C GLY A 25 11.34 -1.72 -11.51
N GLN A 26 11.49 -2.98 -11.12
CA GLN A 26 11.15 -3.42 -9.77
C GLN A 26 12.09 -2.79 -8.73
N ASN A 27 11.53 -2.33 -7.61
CA ASN A 27 12.30 -1.78 -6.49
C ASN A 27 11.76 -2.25 -5.14
N HIS A 28 12.22 -3.41 -4.69
CA HIS A 28 11.81 -3.98 -3.41
C HIS A 28 12.71 -3.50 -2.29
N TYR A 29 13.99 -3.31 -2.60
CA TYR A 29 15.00 -2.95 -1.61
C TYR A 29 14.67 -1.61 -0.94
N ASP A 30 14.39 -0.56 -1.71
CA ASP A 30 14.14 0.76 -1.12
C ASP A 30 12.85 0.77 -0.31
N THR A 31 11.80 0.12 -0.80
CA THR A 31 10.54 0.01 -0.05
C THR A 31 10.68 -0.81 1.22
N PHE A 32 11.60 -1.79 1.24
CA PHE A 32 11.94 -2.54 2.44
C PHE A 32 12.74 -1.69 3.41
N LEU A 33 13.80 -1.03 2.94
CA LEU A 33 14.61 -0.12 3.72
C LEU A 33 13.74 0.99 4.34
N LEU A 34 12.78 1.53 3.59
CA LEU A 34 11.83 2.52 4.09
C LEU A 34 10.57 1.90 4.73
N SER A 35 10.61 0.67 5.22
CA SER A 35 9.52 0.09 5.99
C SER A 35 9.79 0.15 7.50
N GLY A 36 8.74 0.21 8.31
CA GLY A 36 8.85 0.03 9.77
C GLY A 36 9.34 -1.38 10.14
N VAL A 37 9.13 -2.35 9.25
CA VAL A 37 9.59 -3.73 9.43
C VAL A 37 11.11 -3.83 9.41
N SER A 38 11.80 -3.04 8.56
CA SER A 38 13.27 -3.03 8.54
C SER A 38 13.91 -2.37 9.76
N GLY A 39 13.14 -1.57 10.51
CA GLY A 39 13.65 -0.77 11.62
C GLY A 39 14.38 0.51 11.19
N HIS A 40 14.32 0.90 9.91
CA HIS A 40 15.01 2.08 9.41
C HIS A 40 14.08 3.28 9.12
N ASN A 41 12.77 3.09 8.97
CA ASN A 41 11.84 4.20 8.68
C ASN A 41 11.17 4.78 9.93
N ALA A 42 11.43 6.04 10.25
CA ALA A 42 10.86 6.76 11.41
C ALA A 42 9.42 7.25 11.22
N ARG A 43 8.80 6.95 10.07
CA ARG A 43 7.51 7.52 9.64
C ARG A 43 6.41 6.48 9.48
N SER A 44 6.64 5.24 9.88
CA SER A 44 5.68 4.14 9.75
C SER A 44 4.46 4.29 10.66
N PHE A 45 3.31 3.74 10.25
CA PHE A 45 2.11 3.67 11.09
C PHE A 45 2.23 2.62 12.20
N TYR A 46 2.90 1.51 11.90
CA TYR A 46 3.16 0.43 12.84
C TYR A 46 4.64 0.04 12.81
N TYR A 47 5.13 -0.41 13.97
CA TYR A 47 6.49 -0.87 14.17
C TYR A 47 6.48 -2.26 14.81
N PRO A 48 7.24 -3.23 14.31
CA PRO A 48 7.31 -4.55 14.93
C PRO A 48 8.06 -4.48 16.26
N GLU A 49 7.86 -5.47 17.14
CA GLU A 49 8.65 -5.58 18.37
C GLU A 49 10.16 -5.73 18.08
N LYS A 50 10.48 -6.38 16.96
CA LYS A 50 11.84 -6.59 16.45
C LYS A 50 11.90 -6.31 14.95
N ALA A 51 12.88 -5.53 14.53
CA ALA A 51 13.17 -5.31 13.12
C ALA A 51 13.59 -6.61 12.41
N GLN A 52 13.26 -6.68 11.13
CA GLN A 52 13.77 -7.67 10.19
C GLN A 52 14.93 -7.04 9.43
N VAL A 53 16.13 -7.62 9.57
CA VAL A 53 17.35 -7.04 9.00
C VAL A 53 17.57 -7.40 7.53
N ASN A 54 16.88 -8.42 7.01
CA ASN A 54 17.01 -8.85 5.63
C ASN A 54 15.80 -9.66 5.12
N CYS A 55 15.77 -9.87 3.81
CA CYS A 55 14.72 -10.63 3.11
C CYS A 55 14.70 -12.13 3.49
N ASN A 56 15.86 -12.69 3.85
CA ASN A 56 16.04 -14.12 4.10
C ASN A 56 15.30 -14.56 5.37
N GLY A 57 15.11 -13.68 6.34
CA GLY A 57 14.33 -13.98 7.55
C GLY A 57 12.90 -14.44 7.24
N CYS A 58 12.29 -13.90 6.18
CA CYS A 58 10.94 -14.29 5.75
C CYS A 58 10.97 -15.25 4.56
N HIS A 59 11.81 -15.01 3.55
CA HIS A 59 11.80 -15.76 2.29
C HIS A 59 12.77 -16.95 2.25
N MET A 60 13.61 -17.13 3.25
CA MET A 60 14.46 -18.32 3.38
C MET A 60 14.38 -18.85 4.81
N PRO A 61 13.18 -19.28 5.27
CA PRO A 61 12.99 -19.71 6.65
C PRO A 61 13.94 -20.87 6.98
N LEU A 62 14.32 -20.97 8.25
CA LEU A 62 15.20 -22.06 8.69
C LEU A 62 14.45 -23.39 8.61
N GLN A 63 15.10 -24.39 8.01
CA GLN A 63 14.62 -25.76 7.92
C GLN A 63 15.64 -26.67 8.61
N ALA A 64 15.16 -27.50 9.54
CA ALA A 64 15.99 -28.51 10.20
C ALA A 64 16.65 -29.41 9.15
N SER A 65 17.94 -29.68 9.33
CA SER A 65 18.74 -30.42 8.35
C SER A 65 20.00 -31.01 8.99
N ASP A 66 20.40 -32.17 8.49
CA ASP A 66 21.67 -32.84 8.79
C ASP A 66 22.70 -32.65 7.67
N ASP A 67 22.43 -31.75 6.71
CA ASP A 67 23.38 -31.38 5.66
C ASP A 67 24.72 -30.89 6.25
N PHE A 68 25.82 -31.09 5.54
CA PHE A 68 27.14 -30.62 5.97
C PHE A 68 27.18 -29.12 6.28
N ALA A 69 26.39 -28.31 5.57
CA ALA A 69 26.29 -26.87 5.79
C ALA A 69 25.34 -26.48 6.95
N ALA A 70 24.64 -27.44 7.55
CA ALA A 70 23.67 -27.18 8.61
C ALA A 70 24.35 -26.70 9.90
N ARG A 71 23.83 -25.62 10.47
CA ARG A 71 24.38 -25.00 11.69
C ARG A 71 23.29 -24.54 12.64
N ILE A 72 23.69 -24.24 13.87
CA ILE A 72 22.79 -23.66 14.87
C ILE A 72 22.73 -22.15 14.65
N PHE A 73 21.60 -21.65 14.17
CA PHE A 73 21.38 -20.21 13.92
C PHE A 73 20.90 -19.44 15.15
N ASN A 74 20.28 -20.12 16.11
CA ASN A 74 19.87 -19.54 17.39
C ASN A 74 20.37 -20.43 18.55
N PRO A 75 21.61 -20.21 19.03
CA PRO A 75 22.21 -21.06 20.07
C PRO A 75 21.53 -20.90 21.44
N THR A 76 20.75 -19.84 21.63
CA THR A 76 20.01 -19.57 22.87
C THR A 76 18.61 -20.20 22.89
N ALA A 77 18.15 -20.80 21.78
CA ALA A 77 16.86 -21.47 21.74
C ALA A 77 16.88 -22.76 22.58
N THR A 78 15.82 -22.98 23.36
CA THR A 78 15.67 -24.16 24.24
C THR A 78 15.80 -25.50 23.49
N ASN A 79 15.48 -25.51 22.19
CA ASN A 79 15.66 -26.65 21.29
C ASN A 79 16.48 -26.22 20.06
N ALA A 80 17.73 -25.83 20.27
CA ALA A 80 18.61 -25.45 19.17
C ALA A 80 18.84 -26.64 18.22
N VAL A 81 18.27 -26.57 17.01
CA VAL A 81 18.40 -27.59 15.96
C VAL A 81 19.33 -27.08 14.85
N ARG A 82 20.19 -27.96 14.33
CA ARG A 82 20.97 -27.67 13.12
C ARG A 82 20.01 -27.47 11.96
N SER A 83 20.14 -26.32 11.30
CA SER A 83 19.24 -25.92 10.24
C SER A 83 20.03 -25.38 9.05
N ILE A 84 19.39 -25.36 7.89
CA ILE A 84 19.81 -24.60 6.72
C ILE A 84 18.73 -23.56 6.39
N HIS A 85 19.07 -22.61 5.53
CA HIS A 85 18.06 -21.73 4.93
C HIS A 85 17.32 -22.48 3.83
N ASP A 86 15.99 -22.45 3.87
CA ASP A 86 15.15 -23.01 2.81
C ASP A 86 15.30 -22.19 1.52
N HIS A 87 15.60 -22.86 0.41
CA HIS A 87 15.79 -22.26 -0.92
C HIS A 87 14.55 -22.42 -1.81
N LEU A 88 13.39 -22.80 -1.26
CA LEU A 88 12.12 -22.75 -2.01
C LEU A 88 11.70 -21.30 -2.34
N PHE A 89 12.05 -20.35 -1.48
CA PHE A 89 11.56 -18.96 -1.54
C PHE A 89 10.02 -18.89 -1.51
N PRO A 90 9.37 -19.37 -0.42
CA PRO A 90 7.93 -19.39 -0.35
C PRO A 90 7.36 -17.96 -0.45
N ALA A 91 6.53 -17.72 -1.48
CA ALA A 91 5.62 -16.58 -1.59
C ALA A 91 4.64 -16.81 -2.74
N ALA A 92 4.72 -15.99 -3.79
CA ALA A 92 3.60 -15.76 -4.68
C ALA A 92 3.53 -16.70 -5.90
N ASN A 93 4.57 -17.49 -6.24
CA ASN A 93 4.55 -18.25 -7.50
C ASN A 93 3.87 -19.62 -7.42
N THR A 94 2.56 -19.62 -7.16
CA THR A 94 1.73 -20.83 -7.26
C THR A 94 1.55 -21.31 -8.70
N GLY A 95 1.65 -20.40 -9.69
CA GLY A 95 1.37 -20.70 -11.10
C GLY A 95 2.39 -21.65 -11.75
N ILE A 96 3.70 -21.36 -11.62
CA ILE A 96 4.73 -22.20 -12.24
C ILE A 96 4.76 -23.60 -11.62
N ALA A 97 4.63 -23.70 -10.29
CA ALA A 97 4.55 -24.99 -9.60
C ALA A 97 3.33 -25.81 -10.05
N HIS A 98 2.19 -25.15 -10.28
CA HIS A 98 0.99 -25.79 -10.81
C HIS A 98 1.20 -26.32 -12.24
N ILE A 99 1.75 -25.51 -13.15
CA ILE A 99 2.06 -25.92 -14.54
C ILE A 99 3.01 -27.13 -14.55
N ARG A 100 3.92 -27.21 -13.58
CA ARG A 100 4.87 -28.32 -13.41
C ARG A 100 4.27 -29.53 -12.65
N ASN A 101 2.99 -29.51 -12.32
CA ASN A 101 2.29 -30.53 -11.54
C ASN A 101 2.95 -30.82 -10.17
N GLN A 102 3.27 -29.77 -9.41
CA GLN A 102 3.92 -29.84 -8.09
C GLN A 102 2.98 -29.33 -6.98
N PRO A 103 1.92 -30.10 -6.61
CA PRO A 103 0.89 -29.65 -5.68
C PRO A 103 1.42 -29.33 -4.27
N ASP A 104 2.44 -30.05 -3.80
CA ASP A 104 3.06 -29.78 -2.49
C ASP A 104 3.74 -28.40 -2.45
N ILE A 105 4.38 -27.98 -3.56
CA ILE A 105 4.99 -26.66 -3.67
C ILE A 105 3.93 -25.57 -3.77
N VAL A 106 2.84 -25.81 -4.52
CA VAL A 106 1.68 -24.91 -4.56
C VAL A 106 1.14 -24.70 -3.15
N LYS A 107 1.00 -25.78 -2.37
CA LYS A 107 0.54 -25.71 -0.98
C LYS A 107 1.48 -24.86 -0.11
N ARG A 108 2.80 -25.09 -0.19
CA ARG A 108 3.78 -24.30 0.59
C ARG A 108 3.74 -22.80 0.27
N HIS A 109 3.54 -22.45 -1.00
CA HIS A 109 3.31 -21.05 -1.41
C HIS A 109 1.98 -20.50 -0.87
N ALA A 110 0.89 -21.25 -0.99
CA ALA A 110 -0.41 -20.86 -0.48
C ALA A 110 -0.42 -20.65 1.05
N ASP A 111 0.19 -21.57 1.80
CA ASP A 111 0.33 -21.48 3.26
C ASP A 111 1.09 -20.21 3.67
N PHE A 112 2.13 -19.81 2.93
CA PHE A 112 2.88 -18.58 3.19
C PHE A 112 2.04 -17.32 2.95
N LEU A 113 1.22 -17.32 1.89
CA LEU A 113 0.35 -16.19 1.55
C LEU A 113 -0.74 -15.96 2.61
N GLN A 114 -1.23 -17.02 3.27
CA GLN A 114 -2.31 -16.92 4.25
C GLN A 114 -1.97 -15.99 5.43
N GLY A 115 -2.87 -15.05 5.69
CA GLY A 115 -2.73 -14.04 6.74
C GLY A 115 -1.58 -13.05 6.53
N SER A 116 -1.02 -12.96 5.31
CA SER A 116 -0.09 -11.89 4.93
C SER A 116 -0.81 -10.54 4.83
N VAL A 117 -2.08 -10.56 4.44
CA VAL A 117 -3.05 -9.47 4.50
C VAL A 117 -4.21 -9.91 5.37
N ARG A 118 -4.90 -8.95 5.98
CA ARG A 118 -6.15 -9.15 6.72
C ARG A 118 -7.28 -8.41 6.01
N VAL A 119 -8.48 -8.98 6.01
CA VAL A 119 -9.73 -8.35 5.56
C VAL A 119 -10.60 -8.13 6.79
N ASP A 120 -11.19 -6.95 6.92
CA ASP A 120 -12.17 -6.61 7.95
C ASP A 120 -13.38 -5.92 7.33
N LEU A 121 -14.57 -6.52 7.48
CA LEU A 121 -15.84 -5.84 7.25
C LEU A 121 -16.04 -4.83 8.38
N PHE A 122 -15.55 -3.61 8.15
CA PHE A 122 -15.38 -2.59 9.17
C PHE A 122 -16.67 -1.84 9.47
N GLY A 123 -17.38 -1.39 8.42
CA GLY A 123 -18.48 -0.43 8.57
C GLY A 123 -19.56 -0.57 7.48
N LEU A 124 -20.71 0.03 7.76
CA LEU A 124 -21.72 0.33 6.76
C LEU A 124 -21.98 1.83 6.71
N ARG A 125 -22.24 2.39 5.54
CA ARG A 125 -22.81 3.73 5.40
C ARG A 125 -24.21 3.68 4.84
N GLU A 126 -25.10 4.48 5.41
CA GLU A 126 -26.45 4.68 4.88
C GLU A 126 -26.40 5.47 3.56
N GLY A 127 -27.28 5.15 2.60
CA GLY A 127 -27.42 5.91 1.35
C GLY A 127 -26.49 5.49 0.21
N GLY A 128 -25.53 4.59 0.45
CA GLY A 128 -24.67 4.02 -0.60
C GLY A 128 -23.55 4.95 -1.10
N GLY A 129 -23.31 6.08 -0.43
CA GLY A 129 -22.23 7.01 -0.71
C GLY A 129 -21.26 7.18 0.46
N VAL A 130 -20.05 7.67 0.18
CA VAL A 130 -19.00 7.86 1.19
C VAL A 130 -19.33 8.93 2.23
N ASP A 131 -20.22 9.88 1.90
CA ASP A 131 -20.70 10.90 2.85
C ASP A 131 -21.86 10.40 3.73
N GLY A 132 -22.31 9.17 3.51
CA GLY A 132 -23.36 8.55 4.29
C GLY A 132 -22.98 8.37 5.76
N LYS A 133 -24.00 8.35 6.64
CA LYS A 133 -23.80 8.10 8.07
C LYS A 133 -23.13 6.74 8.29
N LEU A 134 -21.95 6.76 8.91
CA LEU A 134 -21.16 5.57 9.22
C LEU A 134 -21.73 4.83 10.45
N ILE A 135 -21.95 3.53 10.30
CA ILE A 135 -22.26 2.56 11.35
C ILE A 135 -21.05 1.63 11.47
N ALA A 136 -20.19 1.91 12.45
CA ALA A 136 -18.94 1.20 12.67
C ALA A 136 -18.49 1.28 14.14
N PRO A 137 -17.62 0.36 14.59
CA PRO A 137 -17.21 -0.85 13.86
C PRO A 137 -18.33 -1.90 13.88
N LEU A 138 -18.43 -2.70 12.83
CA LEU A 138 -19.36 -3.84 12.80
C LEU A 138 -18.84 -4.96 13.69
N ARG A 139 -19.72 -5.55 14.50
CA ARG A 139 -19.45 -6.52 15.58
C ARG A 139 -18.91 -5.86 16.86
N PRO A 140 -19.43 -6.24 18.04
CA PRO A 140 -20.30 -7.41 18.27
C PRO A 140 -21.76 -7.22 17.82
N GLN A 141 -22.22 -5.97 17.67
CA GLN A 141 -23.53 -5.68 17.08
C GLN A 141 -23.43 -5.33 15.60
N VAL A 142 -24.48 -5.65 14.85
CA VAL A 142 -24.67 -5.27 13.45
C VAL A 142 -26.03 -4.59 13.31
N PRO A 143 -26.19 -3.60 12.43
CA PRO A 143 -27.48 -2.97 12.21
C PRO A 143 -28.46 -3.92 11.52
N THR A 144 -29.74 -3.68 11.73
CA THR A 144 -30.81 -4.25 10.90
C THR A 144 -30.90 -3.47 9.60
N LEU A 145 -30.78 -4.15 8.47
CA LEU A 145 -30.91 -3.55 7.15
C LEU A 145 -32.38 -3.42 6.77
N GLU A 146 -32.74 -2.33 6.10
CA GLU A 146 -34.11 -2.08 5.67
C GLU A 146 -34.29 -2.45 4.19
N PRO A 147 -35.35 -3.22 3.85
CA PRO A 147 -35.71 -3.46 2.45
C PRO A 147 -35.85 -2.16 1.65
N GLY A 148 -35.33 -2.14 0.43
CA GLY A 148 -35.38 -0.99 -0.48
C GLY A 148 -34.35 0.12 -0.18
N LYS A 149 -33.61 0.05 0.93
CA LYS A 149 -32.52 1.00 1.21
C LYS A 149 -31.19 0.57 0.60
N THR A 150 -30.39 1.57 0.25
CA THR A 150 -29.02 1.40 -0.24
C THR A 150 -28.02 1.60 0.87
N TYR A 151 -27.01 0.73 0.92
CA TYR A 151 -25.91 0.79 1.87
C TYR A 151 -24.56 0.72 1.14
N LEU A 152 -23.54 1.33 1.73
CA LEU A 152 -22.15 1.16 1.33
C LEU A 152 -21.45 0.27 2.35
N ILE A 153 -20.86 -0.83 1.90
CA ILE A 153 -20.04 -1.73 2.69
C ILE A 153 -18.60 -1.23 2.66
N GLU A 154 -18.01 -1.03 3.84
CA GLU A 154 -16.64 -0.58 4.05
C GLU A 154 -15.77 -1.79 4.43
N ALA A 155 -14.98 -2.30 3.47
CA ALA A 155 -14.05 -3.41 3.70
C ALA A 155 -12.61 -2.88 3.80
N VAL A 156 -11.95 -3.13 4.92
CA VAL A 156 -10.56 -2.71 5.16
C VAL A 156 -9.60 -3.86 4.87
N LEU A 157 -8.60 -3.61 4.03
CA LEU A 157 -7.53 -4.54 3.72
C LEU A 157 -6.20 -4.06 4.32
N ARG A 158 -5.53 -4.91 5.12
CA ARG A 158 -4.37 -4.50 5.94
C ARG A 158 -3.17 -5.44 5.80
N THR A 159 -1.99 -4.95 5.44
CA THR A 159 -0.74 -5.75 5.32
C THR A 159 -0.06 -6.10 6.65
N VAL A 160 0.01 -7.37 7.03
CA VAL A 160 0.41 -7.72 8.41
C VAL A 160 1.88 -8.10 8.52
N LYS A 161 2.36 -9.01 7.65
CA LYS A 161 3.63 -9.72 7.86
C LYS A 161 4.83 -9.15 7.08
N MET A 162 4.59 -8.33 6.06
CA MET A 162 5.60 -8.01 5.05
C MET A 162 6.23 -6.62 5.23
N GLY A 163 7.51 -6.54 4.88
CA GLY A 163 8.29 -5.30 4.90
C GLY A 163 8.35 -4.57 3.56
N HIS A 164 7.63 -4.99 2.53
CA HIS A 164 7.50 -4.30 1.25
C HIS A 164 6.01 -4.21 0.86
N PRO A 165 5.61 -3.39 -0.13
CA PRO A 165 4.22 -3.31 -0.54
C PRO A 165 3.63 -4.67 -0.96
N PHE A 166 2.31 -4.77 -0.84
CA PHE A 166 1.52 -5.89 -1.32
C PHE A 166 0.72 -5.48 -2.56
N THR A 167 0.85 -6.12 -3.72
CA THR A 167 1.86 -7.14 -4.06
C THR A 167 3.20 -6.51 -4.40
N GLN A 168 4.25 -7.30 -4.60
CA GLN A 168 5.55 -6.83 -5.10
C GLN A 168 6.08 -7.83 -6.17
N GLY A 169 7.12 -7.44 -6.92
CA GLY A 169 7.70 -8.26 -7.99
C GLY A 169 7.01 -7.99 -9.31
N THR A 170 6.18 -8.92 -9.73
CA THR A 170 5.44 -8.85 -11.00
C THR A 170 4.05 -8.24 -10.77
N VAL A 171 4.03 -7.01 -10.25
CA VAL A 171 2.82 -6.30 -9.78
C VAL A 171 1.83 -5.99 -10.89
N ASP A 172 2.28 -6.00 -12.13
CA ASP A 172 1.51 -5.84 -13.36
C ASP A 172 0.81 -7.13 -13.82
N SER A 173 1.35 -8.31 -13.45
CA SER A 173 0.84 -9.61 -13.88
C SER A 173 0.23 -10.47 -12.77
N ASN A 174 0.51 -10.17 -11.49
CA ASN A 174 -0.18 -10.80 -10.38
C ASN A 174 -1.65 -10.38 -10.43
N GLU A 175 -2.56 -11.34 -10.44
CA GLU A 175 -3.99 -11.07 -10.41
C GLU A 175 -4.49 -11.20 -8.98
N VAL A 176 -4.67 -10.07 -8.33
CA VAL A 176 -5.12 -9.99 -6.95
C VAL A 176 -6.34 -9.11 -6.90
N TRP A 177 -7.45 -9.65 -6.42
CA TRP A 177 -8.72 -8.94 -6.40
C TRP A 177 -9.50 -9.22 -5.12
N VAL A 178 -10.36 -8.26 -4.79
CA VAL A 178 -11.31 -8.39 -3.70
C VAL A 178 -12.61 -8.95 -4.26
N ASP A 179 -12.87 -10.20 -3.89
CA ASP A 179 -14.06 -10.97 -4.21
C ASP A 179 -15.13 -10.70 -3.14
N THR A 180 -16.19 -10.00 -3.53
CA THR A 180 -17.29 -9.63 -2.64
C THR A 180 -18.59 -10.24 -3.12
N LYS A 181 -19.31 -10.86 -2.19
CA LYS A 181 -20.58 -11.54 -2.45
C LYS A 181 -21.60 -11.19 -1.36
N VAL A 182 -22.78 -10.80 -1.80
CA VAL A 182 -23.96 -10.61 -0.94
C VAL A 182 -25.02 -11.64 -1.31
N SER A 183 -25.51 -12.40 -0.34
CA SER A 183 -26.47 -13.48 -0.59
C SER A 183 -27.59 -13.57 0.45
N SER A 184 -28.77 -14.01 0.00
CA SER A 184 -29.89 -14.45 0.83
C SER A 184 -30.05 -15.96 0.65
N GLY A 185 -29.70 -16.74 1.66
CA GLY A 185 -29.59 -18.20 1.53
C GLY A 185 -28.65 -18.59 0.38
N ARG A 186 -29.18 -19.24 -0.66
CA ARG A 186 -28.42 -19.61 -1.87
C ARG A 186 -28.46 -18.56 -2.98
N ARG A 187 -29.37 -17.58 -2.91
CA ARG A 187 -29.55 -16.56 -3.94
C ARG A 187 -28.45 -15.49 -3.80
N VAL A 188 -27.73 -15.23 -4.88
CA VAL A 188 -26.77 -14.12 -4.97
C VAL A 188 -27.54 -12.84 -5.29
N LEU A 189 -27.36 -11.81 -4.46
CA LEU A 189 -28.01 -10.50 -4.59
C LEU A 189 -27.04 -9.41 -5.01
N GLY A 190 -25.75 -9.61 -4.79
CA GLY A 190 -24.70 -8.70 -5.20
C GLY A 190 -23.36 -9.41 -5.38
N ARG A 191 -22.57 -8.98 -6.36
CA ARG A 191 -21.33 -9.63 -6.76
C ARG A 191 -20.31 -8.62 -7.31
N SER A 192 -19.06 -8.77 -6.88
CA SER A 192 -17.84 -8.17 -7.46
C SER A 192 -16.72 -9.20 -7.36
N GLY A 193 -15.87 -9.36 -8.37
CA GLY A 193 -14.85 -10.42 -8.40
C GLY A 193 -15.33 -11.75 -8.97
N GLY A 194 -16.49 -11.77 -9.66
CA GLY A 194 -17.00 -12.96 -10.33
C GLY A 194 -16.11 -13.44 -11.47
N LEU A 195 -16.16 -14.74 -11.76
CA LEU A 195 -15.38 -15.35 -12.83
C LEU A 195 -16.25 -15.62 -14.07
N GLY A 196 -15.66 -15.41 -15.25
CA GLY A 196 -16.28 -15.74 -16.52
C GLY A 196 -16.05 -17.19 -16.97
N PRO A 197 -16.54 -17.57 -18.16
CA PRO A 197 -16.42 -18.93 -18.70
C PRO A 197 -14.97 -19.44 -18.84
N TYR A 198 -14.00 -18.54 -19.06
CA TYR A 198 -12.57 -18.86 -19.14
C TYR A 198 -11.84 -18.58 -17.82
N ARG A 199 -12.60 -18.37 -16.74
CA ARG A 199 -12.13 -17.99 -15.41
C ARG A 199 -11.39 -16.66 -15.39
N GLU A 200 -11.64 -15.78 -16.34
CA GLU A 200 -11.29 -14.35 -16.28
C GLU A 200 -12.03 -13.66 -15.14
N VAL A 201 -11.36 -12.82 -14.38
CA VAL A 201 -11.99 -12.02 -13.31
C VAL A 201 -12.74 -10.85 -13.94
N ASP A 202 -13.93 -10.53 -13.42
CA ASP A 202 -14.69 -9.36 -13.84
C ASP A 202 -13.80 -8.09 -13.78
N PRO A 203 -13.58 -7.38 -14.90
CA PRO A 203 -12.69 -6.22 -14.92
C PRO A 203 -13.17 -5.08 -14.03
N TRP A 204 -14.45 -5.05 -13.64
CA TRP A 204 -15.01 -4.08 -12.68
C TRP A 204 -14.74 -4.43 -11.21
N SER A 205 -13.84 -5.37 -10.93
CA SER A 205 -13.45 -5.74 -9.58
C SER A 205 -12.42 -4.78 -8.99
N HIS A 206 -12.36 -4.71 -7.66
CA HIS A 206 -11.26 -4.01 -7.00
C HIS A 206 -9.98 -4.85 -7.06
N PHE A 207 -9.03 -4.43 -7.88
CA PHE A 207 -7.71 -5.08 -8.02
C PHE A 207 -6.65 -4.41 -7.15
N ILE A 208 -5.81 -5.23 -6.53
CA ILE A 208 -4.64 -4.81 -5.72
C ILE A 208 -3.38 -5.08 -6.55
N ASN A 209 -3.17 -4.25 -7.56
CA ASN A 209 -2.11 -4.38 -8.54
C ASN A 209 -1.60 -3.01 -9.02
N VAL A 210 -0.72 -3.03 -10.02
CA VAL A 210 -0.36 -1.83 -10.78
C VAL A 210 -0.87 -1.98 -12.20
N PHE A 211 -1.77 -1.10 -12.62
CA PHE A 211 -2.21 -1.04 -14.01
C PHE A 211 -1.18 -0.28 -14.82
N MET A 212 -0.15 -0.99 -15.27
CA MET A 212 0.97 -0.42 -16.00
C MET A 212 0.61 -0.19 -17.46
N LEU A 213 0.96 0.97 -17.99
CA LEU A 213 0.73 1.36 -19.38
C LEU A 213 2.03 1.36 -20.18
N ASP A 214 1.89 1.12 -21.48
CA ASP A 214 2.86 1.53 -22.49
C ASP A 214 2.67 3.01 -22.92
N ARG A 215 3.50 3.47 -23.87
CA ARG A 215 3.47 4.86 -24.35
C ARG A 215 2.20 5.24 -25.11
N ASP A 216 1.47 4.24 -25.60
CA ASP A 216 0.21 4.40 -26.36
C ASP A 216 -1.03 4.20 -25.49
N GLY A 217 -0.83 4.06 -24.16
CA GLY A 217 -1.89 3.86 -23.19
C GLY A 217 -2.51 2.47 -23.21
N ASN A 218 -1.84 1.46 -23.79
CA ASN A 218 -2.27 0.06 -23.65
C ASN A 218 -1.76 -0.49 -22.32
N ARG A 219 -2.54 -1.39 -21.70
CA ARG A 219 -2.08 -2.15 -20.53
C ARG A 219 -0.94 -3.08 -20.92
N ILE A 220 0.11 -3.14 -20.10
CA ILE A 220 1.11 -4.21 -20.13
C ILE A 220 0.44 -5.52 -19.71
N ASP A 221 0.23 -6.43 -20.66
CA ASP A 221 -0.58 -7.64 -20.49
C ASP A 221 0.19 -8.95 -20.76
N ARG A 222 1.43 -8.83 -21.24
CA ARG A 222 2.28 -9.96 -21.66
C ARG A 222 3.64 -10.00 -20.97
N ARG A 223 3.78 -9.30 -19.84
CA ARG A 223 5.06 -9.13 -19.13
C ARG A 223 6.18 -8.73 -20.09
N ASN A 224 5.96 -7.61 -20.78
CA ASN A 224 6.89 -6.94 -21.68
C ASN A 224 7.52 -5.70 -21.00
N PRO A 225 8.58 -5.88 -20.16
CA PRO A 225 9.26 -4.77 -19.49
C PRO A 225 9.75 -3.67 -20.42
N GLN A 226 10.12 -4.01 -21.65
CA GLN A 226 10.60 -3.05 -22.64
C GLN A 226 9.57 -1.95 -22.98
N ASP A 227 8.29 -2.27 -22.82
CA ASP A 227 7.20 -1.35 -23.15
C ASP A 227 6.68 -0.62 -21.91
N ILE A 228 7.16 -0.94 -20.69
CA ILE A 228 6.76 -0.26 -19.46
C ILE A 228 7.02 1.24 -19.59
N PHE A 229 6.02 2.04 -19.26
CA PHE A 229 6.10 3.49 -19.37
C PHE A 229 5.60 4.20 -18.11
N THR A 230 4.33 3.99 -17.73
CA THR A 230 3.75 4.69 -16.58
C THR A 230 2.53 3.96 -16.00
N PRO A 231 2.29 3.99 -14.68
CA PRO A 231 1.06 3.44 -14.13
C PRO A 231 -0.14 4.37 -14.37
N LEU A 232 -1.26 3.79 -14.76
CA LEU A 232 -2.58 4.42 -14.68
C LEU A 232 -2.99 4.61 -13.22
N TYR A 233 -2.86 3.54 -12.43
CA TYR A 233 -3.03 3.54 -10.98
C TYR A 233 -2.05 2.56 -10.33
N ASN A 234 -1.84 2.74 -9.02
CA ASN A 234 -1.08 1.82 -8.18
C ASN A 234 -1.88 1.56 -6.90
N HIS A 235 -2.45 0.37 -6.79
CA HIS A 235 -3.22 -0.07 -5.61
C HIS A 235 -2.40 -1.00 -4.71
N GLN A 236 -1.07 -0.99 -4.81
CA GLN A 236 -0.26 -1.73 -3.85
C GLN A 236 -0.44 -1.15 -2.44
N ILE A 237 -0.61 -2.00 -1.44
CA ILE A 237 -0.75 -1.59 -0.04
C ILE A 237 0.64 -1.59 0.62
N PRO A 238 1.14 -0.44 1.14
CA PRO A 238 2.46 -0.39 1.78
C PRO A 238 2.59 -1.29 3.02
N PRO A 239 3.82 -1.55 3.49
CA PRO A 239 4.07 -2.24 4.76
C PRO A 239 3.42 -1.50 5.91
N GLY A 240 2.65 -2.20 6.75
CA GLY A 240 2.04 -1.52 7.87
C GLY A 240 0.85 -0.60 7.49
N ALA A 241 0.44 -0.55 6.23
CA ALA A 241 -0.66 0.29 5.77
C ALA A 241 -1.94 -0.50 5.45
N ALA A 242 -3.03 0.23 5.23
CA ALA A 242 -4.34 -0.31 4.88
C ALA A 242 -4.88 0.37 3.61
N GLN A 243 -5.92 -0.22 3.03
CA GLN A 243 -6.74 0.33 1.95
C GLN A 243 -8.22 0.06 2.26
N VAL A 244 -9.12 0.93 1.79
CA VAL A 244 -10.57 0.75 1.96
C VAL A 244 -11.21 0.43 0.61
N ALA A 245 -12.00 -0.64 0.56
CA ALA A 245 -12.82 -0.98 -0.60
C ALA A 245 -14.29 -0.71 -0.29
N HIS A 246 -14.92 0.13 -1.11
CA HIS A 246 -16.30 0.56 -0.93
C HIS A 246 -17.24 -0.19 -1.89
N TYR A 247 -18.24 -0.90 -1.36
CA TYR A 247 -19.20 -1.67 -2.17
C TYR A 247 -20.63 -1.22 -1.94
N SER A 248 -21.33 -0.78 -2.98
CA SER A 248 -22.73 -0.36 -2.85
C SER A 248 -23.69 -1.52 -3.13
N ILE A 249 -24.72 -1.63 -2.29
CA ILE A 249 -25.78 -2.65 -2.41
C ILE A 249 -27.14 -2.04 -2.05
N THR A 250 -28.14 -2.28 -2.88
CA THR A 250 -29.54 -2.01 -2.54
C THR A 250 -30.18 -3.29 -2.03
N VAL A 251 -30.71 -3.26 -0.81
CA VAL A 251 -31.47 -4.39 -0.26
C VAL A 251 -32.74 -4.53 -1.08
N PRO A 252 -33.07 -5.71 -1.66
CA PRO A 252 -34.31 -5.90 -2.40
C PRO A 252 -35.53 -5.50 -1.57
N ALA A 253 -36.51 -4.84 -2.18
CA ALA A 253 -37.70 -4.35 -1.46
C ALA A 253 -38.58 -5.50 -0.90
N ASP A 254 -38.47 -6.69 -1.49
CA ASP A 254 -39.15 -7.92 -1.08
C ASP A 254 -38.28 -8.81 -0.18
N GLN A 255 -37.12 -8.34 0.28
CA GLN A 255 -36.19 -9.12 1.10
C GLN A 255 -36.80 -9.45 2.46
N LYS A 256 -36.96 -10.75 2.75
CA LYS A 256 -37.57 -11.28 3.99
C LYS A 256 -36.66 -12.20 4.79
N GLU A 257 -35.43 -12.41 4.34
CA GLU A 257 -34.41 -13.21 5.02
C GLU A 257 -33.18 -12.36 5.35
N SER A 258 -32.29 -12.88 6.18
CA SER A 258 -31.01 -12.22 6.48
C SER A 258 -30.10 -12.16 5.25
N LEU A 259 -29.20 -11.16 5.25
CA LEU A 259 -28.19 -11.01 4.21
C LEU A 259 -26.83 -11.42 4.72
N THR A 260 -26.16 -12.30 4.00
CA THR A 260 -24.75 -12.63 4.23
C THR A 260 -23.89 -11.79 3.30
N VAL A 261 -22.95 -11.06 3.86
CA VAL A 261 -21.86 -10.39 3.14
C VAL A 261 -20.58 -11.17 3.39
N GLU A 262 -19.93 -11.63 2.34
CA GLU A 262 -18.62 -12.30 2.37
C GLU A 262 -17.65 -11.52 1.49
N VAL A 263 -16.46 -11.23 2.03
CA VAL A 263 -15.37 -10.57 1.32
C VAL A 263 -14.13 -11.46 1.41
N LYS A 264 -13.48 -11.71 0.28
CA LYS A 264 -12.25 -12.51 0.17
C LYS A 264 -11.21 -11.74 -0.62
N LEU A 265 -9.98 -11.73 -0.13
CA LEU A 265 -8.84 -11.33 -0.94
C LEU A 265 -8.30 -12.56 -1.67
N GLN A 266 -8.40 -12.57 -2.98
CA GLN A 266 -8.00 -13.68 -3.84
C GLN A 266 -6.68 -13.38 -4.54
N TYR A 267 -5.89 -14.41 -4.77
CA TYR A 267 -4.62 -14.35 -5.48
C TYR A 267 -4.53 -15.43 -6.54
N ARG A 268 -4.20 -15.03 -7.77
CA ARG A 268 -3.77 -15.91 -8.85
C ARG A 268 -2.50 -15.34 -9.48
N LYS A 269 -1.54 -16.21 -9.80
CA LYS A 269 -0.21 -15.75 -10.23
C LYS A 269 -0.23 -14.99 -11.56
N PHE A 270 -1.04 -15.44 -12.50
CA PHE A 270 -1.15 -14.85 -13.84
C PHE A 270 -2.63 -14.74 -14.23
N ASP A 271 -2.99 -13.62 -14.84
CA ASP A 271 -4.34 -13.37 -15.34
C ASP A 271 -4.67 -14.20 -16.59
N THR A 272 -5.96 -14.27 -16.94
CA THR A 272 -6.43 -15.06 -18.08
C THR A 272 -5.89 -14.56 -19.42
N ILE A 273 -5.65 -13.25 -19.57
CA ILE A 273 -5.07 -12.67 -20.79
C ILE A 273 -3.66 -13.24 -21.00
N TYR A 274 -2.82 -13.22 -19.97
CA TYR A 274 -1.47 -13.74 -20.02
C TYR A 274 -1.44 -15.23 -20.34
N MET A 275 -2.32 -16.03 -19.71
CA MET A 275 -2.39 -17.47 -19.98
C MET A 275 -2.82 -17.78 -21.41
N ASN A 276 -3.65 -16.92 -22.02
CA ASN A 276 -4.02 -17.05 -23.43
C ASN A 276 -2.89 -16.67 -24.39
N TYR A 277 -2.01 -15.72 -24.03
CA TYR A 277 -0.78 -15.50 -24.80
C TYR A 277 0.18 -16.71 -24.72
N VAL A 278 0.26 -17.38 -23.57
CA VAL A 278 1.19 -18.50 -23.36
C VAL A 278 0.71 -19.78 -24.04
N PHE A 279 -0.58 -20.12 -23.91
CA PHE A 279 -1.12 -21.41 -24.37
C PHE A 279 -2.10 -21.31 -25.55
N GLY A 280 -2.58 -20.11 -25.87
CA GLY A 280 -3.41 -19.89 -27.06
C GLY A 280 -2.59 -19.84 -28.34
N THR A 281 -3.25 -20.06 -29.48
CA THR A 281 -2.61 -19.96 -30.80
C THR A 281 -2.98 -18.64 -31.45
N GLY A 282 -1.97 -17.80 -31.73
CA GLY A 282 -2.17 -16.51 -32.38
C GLY A 282 -3.03 -15.53 -31.59
N TYR A 283 -3.10 -15.69 -30.27
CA TYR A 283 -3.91 -14.83 -29.41
C TYR A 283 -3.32 -13.42 -29.32
N SER A 284 -4.21 -12.43 -29.33
CA SER A 284 -3.93 -11.04 -29.01
C SER A 284 -5.04 -10.51 -28.12
N ASN A 285 -4.70 -9.64 -27.17
CA ASN A 285 -5.70 -9.04 -26.29
C ASN A 285 -6.80 -8.32 -27.10
N GLY A 286 -8.05 -8.51 -26.68
CA GLY A 286 -9.27 -8.12 -27.41
C GLY A 286 -9.85 -9.22 -28.31
N ALA A 287 -9.10 -10.28 -28.63
CA ALA A 287 -9.65 -11.48 -29.26
C ALA A 287 -10.40 -12.36 -28.23
N PRO A 288 -11.35 -13.21 -28.67
CA PRO A 288 -11.98 -14.20 -27.78
C PRO A 288 -10.93 -15.10 -27.12
N PHE A 289 -11.14 -15.40 -25.83
CA PHE A 289 -10.30 -16.37 -25.12
C PHE A 289 -10.41 -17.75 -25.74
N GLN A 290 -9.28 -18.45 -25.82
CA GLN A 290 -9.14 -19.80 -26.35
C GLN A 290 -8.86 -20.82 -25.24
N VAL A 291 -8.22 -20.38 -24.16
CA VAL A 291 -7.76 -21.21 -23.05
C VAL A 291 -8.39 -20.72 -21.75
N THR A 292 -8.98 -21.64 -20.99
CA THR A 292 -9.47 -21.39 -19.63
C THR A 292 -8.29 -21.36 -18.66
N ASN A 293 -8.23 -20.33 -17.81
CA ASN A 293 -7.16 -20.21 -16.83
C ASN A 293 -7.38 -21.15 -15.64
N ASP A 294 -6.67 -22.27 -15.64
CA ASP A 294 -6.76 -23.35 -14.65
C ASP A 294 -5.87 -23.14 -13.41
N LEU A 295 -5.04 -22.09 -13.39
CA LEU A 295 -4.14 -21.81 -12.28
C LEU A 295 -4.89 -21.69 -10.94
N PRO A 296 -4.25 -22.10 -9.82
CA PRO A 296 -4.87 -22.09 -8.51
C PRO A 296 -5.17 -20.66 -8.05
N ILE A 297 -6.37 -20.46 -7.51
CA ILE A 297 -6.77 -19.25 -6.80
C ILE A 297 -6.60 -19.51 -5.31
N VAL A 298 -5.77 -18.70 -4.65
CA VAL A 298 -5.51 -18.77 -3.22
C VAL A 298 -6.28 -17.66 -2.51
N THR A 299 -7.12 -18.03 -1.55
CA THR A 299 -7.71 -17.05 -0.62
C THR A 299 -6.69 -16.67 0.44
N ILE A 300 -6.25 -15.42 0.42
CA ILE A 300 -5.26 -14.88 1.36
C ILE A 300 -5.90 -14.58 2.71
N ALA A 301 -7.08 -13.97 2.67
CA ALA A 301 -7.87 -13.59 3.83
C ALA A 301 -9.34 -13.48 3.44
N SER A 302 -10.21 -13.61 4.44
CA SER A 302 -11.65 -13.50 4.26
C SER A 302 -12.31 -12.98 5.52
N ASP A 303 -13.44 -12.29 5.36
CA ASP A 303 -14.33 -11.93 6.44
C ASP A 303 -15.80 -12.10 6.00
N LYS A 304 -16.67 -12.35 6.97
CA LYS A 304 -18.09 -12.64 6.72
C LYS A 304 -18.96 -12.09 7.85
N ILE A 305 -20.03 -11.40 7.48
CA ILE A 305 -21.05 -10.90 8.39
C ILE A 305 -22.44 -11.25 7.87
N VAL A 306 -23.33 -11.64 8.78
CA VAL A 306 -24.77 -11.83 8.53
C VAL A 306 -25.54 -10.67 9.14
N PHE A 307 -26.31 -9.95 8.33
CA PHE A 307 -27.15 -8.85 8.76
C PHE A 307 -28.61 -9.28 8.87
N PRO A 308 -29.31 -8.93 9.97
CA PRO A 308 -30.76 -9.02 10.01
C PRO A 308 -31.38 -8.05 9.00
N VAL A 309 -32.56 -8.39 8.48
CA VAL A 309 -33.37 -7.52 7.63
C VAL A 309 -34.68 -7.20 8.34
N ALA A 310 -35.13 -5.95 8.30
CA ALA A 310 -36.37 -5.53 8.93
C ALA A 310 -37.56 -6.31 8.34
N GLY A 311 -38.40 -6.87 9.23
CA GLY A 311 -39.53 -7.73 8.83
C GLY A 311 -39.15 -9.19 8.53
N ALA A 312 -37.87 -9.55 8.56
CA ALA A 312 -37.41 -10.95 8.56
C ALA A 312 -37.50 -11.55 9.98
N ALA A 313 -37.65 -12.86 10.07
CA ALA A 313 -37.46 -13.56 11.34
C ALA A 313 -35.99 -13.42 11.79
N ALA A 314 -35.73 -12.51 12.73
CA ALA A 314 -34.38 -12.16 13.19
C ALA A 314 -33.80 -13.16 14.22
N ALA A 315 -34.53 -14.23 14.55
CA ALA A 315 -34.16 -15.13 15.63
C ALA A 315 -32.88 -15.92 15.30
N GLY A 316 -31.84 -15.73 16.12
CA GLY A 316 -30.62 -16.56 16.11
C GLY A 316 -29.47 -16.10 15.22
N ILE A 317 -29.47 -14.86 14.72
CA ILE A 317 -28.32 -14.32 13.98
C ILE A 317 -27.21 -13.93 14.97
N THR A 318 -26.14 -14.72 15.00
CA THR A 318 -24.93 -14.44 15.78
C THR A 318 -23.73 -14.35 14.84
N ASN A 319 -23.02 -13.23 14.88
CA ASN A 319 -21.76 -13.05 14.17
C ASN A 319 -20.58 -13.39 15.09
N THR A 320 -19.56 -14.05 14.56
CA THR A 320 -18.30 -14.26 15.27
C THR A 320 -17.68 -12.89 15.60
N PRO A 321 -17.32 -12.60 16.86
CA PRO A 321 -16.63 -11.37 17.22
C PRO A 321 -15.34 -11.17 16.40
N SER A 322 -15.00 -9.92 16.10
CA SER A 322 -13.72 -9.63 15.45
C SER A 322 -12.57 -9.96 16.40
N THR A 323 -11.55 -10.65 15.90
CA THR A 323 -10.30 -10.91 16.63
C THR A 323 -9.36 -9.70 16.62
N ILE A 324 -9.74 -8.64 15.90
CA ILE A 324 -8.98 -7.40 15.77
C ILE A 324 -9.39 -6.46 16.91
N PRO A 325 -8.45 -5.94 17.71
CA PRO A 325 -8.77 -4.94 18.72
C PRO A 325 -9.46 -3.72 18.10
N GLU A 326 -10.50 -3.22 18.76
CA GLU A 326 -11.35 -2.14 18.23
C GLU A 326 -10.57 -0.91 17.78
N TRP A 327 -9.59 -0.48 18.60
CA TRP A 327 -8.74 0.65 18.27
C TRP A 327 -7.95 0.43 16.99
N GLN A 328 -7.53 -0.81 16.71
CA GLN A 328 -6.76 -1.13 15.52
C GLN A 328 -7.66 -1.14 14.29
N ARG A 329 -8.92 -1.56 14.42
CA ARG A 329 -9.91 -1.48 13.32
C ARG A 329 -10.14 -0.04 12.88
N TRP A 330 -10.37 0.86 13.84
CA TRP A 330 -10.48 2.30 13.57
C TRP A 330 -9.20 2.89 12.98
N ASN A 331 -8.04 2.48 13.51
CA ASN A 331 -6.77 3.00 13.02
C ASN A 331 -6.47 2.53 11.59
N ASP A 332 -6.73 1.26 11.26
CA ASP A 332 -6.56 0.73 9.92
C ASP A 332 -7.54 1.40 8.93
N TYR A 333 -8.80 1.61 9.33
CA TYR A 333 -9.76 2.37 8.53
C TYR A 333 -9.28 3.80 8.25
N GLY A 334 -8.82 4.50 9.29
CA GLY A 334 -8.27 5.85 9.14
C GLY A 334 -6.99 5.90 8.28
N ILE A 335 -6.13 4.88 8.35
CA ILE A 335 -4.92 4.79 7.51
C ILE A 335 -5.30 4.64 6.04
N GLY A 336 -6.27 3.79 5.71
CA GLY A 336 -6.73 3.61 4.33
C GLY A 336 -7.25 4.92 3.73
N LEU A 337 -8.18 5.58 4.43
CA LEU A 337 -8.73 6.88 4.03
C LEU A 337 -7.66 7.98 3.93
N PHE A 338 -6.66 7.99 4.83
CA PHE A 338 -5.57 8.97 4.79
C PHE A 338 -4.70 8.85 3.53
N LEU A 339 -4.46 7.61 3.07
CA LEU A 339 -3.63 7.31 1.90
C LEU A 339 -4.37 7.49 0.58
N GLU A 340 -5.69 7.31 0.56
CA GLU A 340 -6.54 7.58 -0.62
C GLU A 340 -6.66 9.09 -0.90
N GLY A 341 -6.75 9.91 0.17
CA GLY A 341 -6.83 11.38 0.08
C GLY A 341 -5.57 12.10 -0.44
N ASP A 342 -4.62 11.40 -1.07
CA ASP A 342 -3.51 11.97 -1.85
C ASP A 342 -3.86 12.19 -3.34
N GLN A 343 -4.99 11.68 -3.84
CA GLN A 343 -5.37 11.79 -5.25
C GLN A 343 -6.49 12.82 -5.47
N GLY A 344 -6.21 13.85 -6.28
CA GLY A 344 -7.22 14.81 -6.73
C GLY A 344 -7.58 15.90 -5.72
N SER A 345 -8.76 16.51 -5.91
CA SER A 345 -9.26 17.66 -5.13
C SER A 345 -10.13 17.28 -3.93
N GLU A 346 -10.25 15.99 -3.61
CA GLU A 346 -11.27 15.45 -2.70
C GLU A 346 -10.77 15.42 -1.25
N LYS A 347 -10.96 16.54 -0.55
CA LYS A 347 -10.66 16.68 0.89
C LYS A 347 -11.55 15.81 1.82
N GLY A 348 -12.55 15.12 1.28
CA GLY A 348 -13.55 14.37 2.04
C GLY A 348 -12.97 13.21 2.85
N GLU A 349 -12.05 12.44 2.27
CA GLU A 349 -11.44 11.28 2.93
C GLU A 349 -10.51 11.67 4.08
N LEU A 350 -9.82 12.82 4.01
CA LEU A 350 -9.00 13.33 5.11
C LEU A 350 -9.84 13.67 6.34
N ILE A 351 -11.04 14.23 6.14
CA ILE A 351 -11.99 14.50 7.23
C ILE A 351 -12.43 13.18 7.88
N GLN A 352 -12.74 12.17 7.07
CA GLN A 352 -13.14 10.85 7.56
C GLN A 352 -12.00 10.13 8.28
N ALA A 353 -10.76 10.25 7.79
CA ALA A 353 -9.56 9.74 8.44
C ALA A 353 -9.34 10.40 9.82
N ALA A 354 -9.45 11.73 9.91
CA ALA A 354 -9.36 12.45 11.18
C ALA A 354 -10.43 11.97 12.19
N HIS A 355 -11.68 11.76 11.72
CA HIS A 355 -12.74 11.21 12.56
C HIS A 355 -12.42 9.79 13.05
N ALA A 356 -11.90 8.93 12.18
CA ALA A 356 -11.48 7.58 12.55
C ALA A 356 -10.36 7.61 13.61
N PHE A 357 -9.34 8.44 13.42
CA PHE A 357 -8.25 8.62 14.39
C PHE A 357 -8.72 9.26 15.71
N ALA A 358 -9.78 10.07 15.70
CA ALA A 358 -10.42 10.55 16.92
C ALA A 358 -11.09 9.42 17.73
N GLN A 359 -11.63 8.38 17.07
CA GLN A 359 -12.11 7.18 17.78
C GLN A 359 -10.94 6.43 18.43
N VAL A 360 -9.81 6.30 17.73
CA VAL A 360 -8.58 5.70 18.29
C VAL A 360 -8.12 6.45 19.54
N GLU A 361 -8.16 7.79 19.53
CA GLU A 361 -7.85 8.63 20.70
C GLU A 361 -8.82 8.36 21.86
N ARG A 362 -10.14 8.27 21.59
CA ARG A 362 -11.15 7.94 22.60
C ARG A 362 -10.92 6.58 23.24
N LEU A 363 -10.43 5.62 22.46
CA LEU A 363 -10.01 4.28 22.90
C LEU A 363 -8.65 4.26 23.61
N LYS A 364 -8.16 5.43 24.04
CA LYS A 364 -6.95 5.59 24.87
C LYS A 364 -5.67 5.11 24.19
N ARG A 365 -5.56 5.30 22.88
CA ARG A 365 -4.36 4.99 22.10
C ARG A 365 -3.68 6.24 21.56
N ALA A 366 -2.37 6.36 21.79
CA ALA A 366 -1.54 7.46 21.30
C ALA A 366 -1.48 7.55 19.77
N ASP A 367 -1.72 6.42 19.08
CA ASP A 367 -1.84 6.32 17.63
C ASP A 367 -2.89 7.29 17.06
N GLY A 368 -3.97 7.54 17.80
CA GLY A 368 -5.06 8.44 17.40
C GLY A 368 -4.61 9.88 17.19
N PRO A 369 -4.17 10.59 18.24
CA PRO A 369 -3.68 11.97 18.08
C PRO A 369 -2.42 12.04 17.19
N LEU A 370 -1.56 11.01 17.19
CA LEU A 370 -0.40 10.97 16.29
C LEU A 370 -0.80 10.96 14.81
N ASN A 371 -1.82 10.18 14.45
CA ASN A 371 -2.28 10.10 13.06
C ASN A 371 -3.21 11.28 12.68
N GLN A 372 -3.94 11.86 13.63
CA GLN A 372 -4.57 13.18 13.42
C GLN A 372 -3.53 14.25 13.08
N ALA A 373 -2.36 14.26 13.73
CA ALA A 373 -1.28 15.19 13.42
C ALA A 373 -0.80 15.05 11.96
N ARG A 374 -0.76 13.82 11.40
CA ARG A 374 -0.47 13.58 9.98
C ARG A 374 -1.52 14.19 9.07
N VAL A 375 -2.80 14.02 9.40
CA VAL A 375 -3.92 14.61 8.65
C VAL A 375 -3.79 16.14 8.66
N TYR A 376 -3.68 16.75 9.85
CA TYR A 376 -3.60 18.20 9.98
C TYR A 376 -2.37 18.79 9.27
N LEU A 377 -1.22 18.09 9.31
CA LEU A 377 -0.02 18.53 8.60
C LEU A 377 -0.23 18.51 7.08
N LYS A 378 -0.90 17.47 6.56
CA LYS A 378 -1.26 17.35 5.14
C LYS A 378 -2.27 18.43 4.71
N GLU A 379 -3.17 18.85 5.61
CA GLU A 379 -4.08 19.98 5.40
C GLU A 379 -3.42 21.36 5.58
N GLY A 380 -2.15 21.43 6.02
CA GLY A 380 -1.45 22.68 6.32
C GLY A 380 -1.86 23.35 7.65
N ARG A 381 -2.57 22.64 8.53
CA ARG A 381 -3.08 23.12 9.83
C ARG A 381 -2.04 22.93 10.94
N LEU A 382 -0.99 23.75 10.92
CA LEU A 382 0.19 23.56 11.78
C LEU A 382 -0.10 23.62 13.29
N ASP A 383 -0.94 24.55 13.74
CA ASP A 383 -1.31 24.65 15.16
C ASP A 383 -2.06 23.41 15.65
N ASP A 384 -2.94 22.85 14.80
CA ASP A 384 -3.68 21.62 15.09
C ASP A 384 -2.73 20.41 15.12
N THR A 385 -1.74 20.37 14.22
CA THR A 385 -0.67 19.37 14.26
C THR A 385 0.07 19.42 15.60
N VAL A 386 0.51 20.60 16.06
CA VAL A 386 1.21 20.75 17.35
C VAL A 386 0.33 20.32 18.51
N ASN A 387 -0.94 20.74 18.51
CA ASN A 387 -1.88 20.38 19.57
C ASN A 387 -2.12 18.86 19.61
N ALA A 388 -2.22 18.21 18.46
CA ALA A 388 -2.33 16.76 18.37
C ALA A 388 -1.07 16.04 18.87
N LEU A 389 0.13 16.52 18.51
CA LEU A 389 1.40 15.97 19.01
C LEU A 389 1.55 16.11 20.52
N LYS A 390 1.16 17.25 21.10
CA LYS A 390 1.12 17.45 22.56
C LYS A 390 0.21 16.42 23.23
N ARG A 391 -0.99 16.17 22.69
CA ARG A 391 -1.87 15.12 23.21
C ARG A 391 -1.22 13.76 23.10
N ALA A 392 -0.66 13.39 21.95
CA ALA A 392 0.02 12.11 21.73
C ALA A 392 1.16 11.84 22.72
N ALA A 393 1.88 12.87 23.17
CA ALA A 393 2.95 12.76 24.15
C ALA A 393 2.47 12.49 25.60
N THR A 394 1.19 12.76 25.91
CA THR A 394 0.63 12.58 27.27
C THR A 394 0.07 11.19 27.55
N PHE A 395 0.04 10.29 26.56
CA PHE A 395 -0.44 8.92 26.72
C PHE A 395 0.59 8.05 27.44
N ASP A 396 0.13 6.94 28.02
CA ASP A 396 0.97 5.89 28.57
C ASP A 396 0.66 4.53 27.90
N PRO A 397 1.59 3.95 27.12
CA PRO A 397 2.85 4.56 26.68
C PRO A 397 2.62 5.74 25.71
N PRO A 398 3.56 6.70 25.64
CA PRO A 398 3.47 7.80 24.70
C PRO A 398 3.62 7.31 23.25
N ALA A 399 3.24 8.16 22.30
CA ALA A 399 3.51 7.91 20.89
C ALA A 399 5.03 7.73 20.62
N PRO A 400 5.43 7.01 19.56
CA PRO A 400 6.84 6.79 19.25
C PRO A 400 7.57 8.13 19.04
N ARG A 401 8.62 8.37 19.83
CA ARG A 401 9.32 9.66 19.83
C ARG A 401 9.90 10.06 18.48
N TRP A 402 10.35 9.12 17.67
CA TRP A 402 10.94 9.38 16.36
C TRP A 402 9.89 9.87 15.35
N THR A 403 8.67 9.33 15.41
CA THR A 403 7.55 9.81 14.58
C THR A 403 7.10 11.20 15.05
N MET A 404 7.06 11.44 16.37
CA MET A 404 6.76 12.77 16.92
C MET A 404 7.81 13.80 16.51
N ALA A 405 9.10 13.48 16.64
CA ALA A 405 10.20 14.33 16.23
C ALA A 405 10.14 14.64 14.72
N TRP A 406 9.80 13.65 13.89
CA TRP A 406 9.66 13.88 12.44
C TRP A 406 8.55 14.89 12.13
N LEU A 407 7.37 14.73 12.74
CA LEU A 407 6.25 15.65 12.55
C LEU A 407 6.55 17.05 13.13
N ASN A 408 7.17 17.13 14.31
CA ASN A 408 7.64 18.41 14.88
C ASN A 408 8.67 19.09 13.97
N GLY A 409 9.62 18.34 13.41
CA GLY A 409 10.62 18.84 12.48
C GLY A 409 9.99 19.45 11.24
N LEU A 410 8.99 18.78 10.65
CA LEU A 410 8.23 19.31 9.51
C LEU A 410 7.45 20.58 9.86
N VAL A 411 6.77 20.61 11.02
CA VAL A 411 6.05 21.81 11.49
C VAL A 411 7.01 22.98 11.72
N ASN A 412 8.14 22.74 12.40
CA ASN A 412 9.15 23.76 12.67
C ASN A 412 9.74 24.30 11.37
N LYS A 413 10.01 23.44 10.39
CA LYS A 413 10.49 23.83 9.05
C LYS A 413 9.49 24.75 8.36
N GLN A 414 8.21 24.37 8.32
CA GLN A 414 7.16 25.19 7.68
C GLN A 414 6.93 26.54 8.39
N ASN A 415 7.11 26.59 9.72
CA ASN A 415 7.06 27.84 10.49
C ASN A 415 8.34 28.70 10.42
N GLY A 416 9.39 28.23 9.72
CA GLY A 416 10.68 28.92 9.65
C GLY A 416 11.56 28.79 10.89
N TYR A 417 11.19 27.95 11.86
CA TYR A 417 12.01 27.61 13.03
C TYR A 417 13.07 26.56 12.66
N LEU A 418 13.94 26.93 11.73
CA LEU A 418 14.86 25.99 11.06
C LEU A 418 15.85 25.32 12.03
N ASP A 419 16.37 26.03 13.02
CA ASP A 419 17.29 25.45 14.01
C ASP A 419 16.61 24.35 14.84
N LYS A 420 15.35 24.55 15.25
CA LYS A 420 14.55 23.51 15.94
C LYS A 420 14.25 22.34 15.03
N ALA A 421 13.93 22.60 13.76
CA ALA A 421 13.72 21.53 12.78
C ALA A 421 14.99 20.67 12.57
N ILE A 422 16.15 21.31 12.51
CA ILE A 422 17.46 20.62 12.44
C ILE A 422 17.67 19.74 13.67
N GLU A 423 17.41 20.25 14.87
CA GLU A 423 17.51 19.47 16.12
C GLU A 423 16.59 18.23 16.10
N GLU A 424 15.32 18.41 15.73
CA GLU A 424 14.34 17.31 15.64
C GLU A 424 14.78 16.23 14.65
N PHE A 425 15.20 16.60 13.43
CA PHE A 425 15.67 15.62 12.44
C PHE A 425 16.98 14.95 12.86
N ARG A 426 17.91 15.68 13.50
CA ARG A 426 19.14 15.09 14.04
C ARG A 426 18.84 14.11 15.17
N SER A 427 17.89 14.39 16.05
CA SER A 427 17.51 13.48 17.14
C SER A 427 17.08 12.11 16.61
N ILE A 428 16.42 12.06 15.45
CA ILE A 428 16.01 10.81 14.80
C ILE A 428 17.22 10.05 14.25
N LEU A 429 18.12 10.76 13.56
CA LEU A 429 19.21 10.14 12.82
C LEU A 429 20.43 9.78 13.69
N GLU A 430 20.67 10.56 14.75
CA GLU A 430 21.93 10.60 15.50
C GLU A 430 21.78 10.07 16.93
N ASP A 431 20.64 10.26 17.60
CA ASP A 431 20.48 9.79 18.98
C ASP A 431 20.45 8.26 19.06
N ARG A 432 20.95 7.73 20.16
CA ARG A 432 20.93 6.29 20.48
C ARG A 432 20.41 6.08 21.89
N TYR A 433 19.60 5.04 22.06
CA TYR A 433 18.90 4.78 23.31
C TYR A 433 18.40 3.33 23.39
N PRO A 434 18.17 2.79 24.60
CA PRO A 434 17.98 1.35 24.83
C PRO A 434 16.84 0.72 24.02
N GLU A 435 15.78 1.48 23.71
CA GLU A 435 14.68 0.96 22.90
C GLU A 435 15.12 0.63 21.46
N LEU A 436 15.97 1.45 20.83
CA LEU A 436 16.47 1.17 19.47
C LEU A 436 17.25 -0.15 19.45
N ASP A 437 18.18 -0.31 20.38
CA ASP A 437 19.00 -1.52 20.47
C ASP A 437 18.14 -2.75 20.78
N LYS A 438 17.20 -2.61 21.72
CA LYS A 438 16.26 -3.67 22.07
C LYS A 438 15.42 -4.09 20.87
N ARG A 439 15.00 -3.17 20.01
CA ARG A 439 14.13 -3.46 18.85
C ARG A 439 14.89 -3.71 17.55
N GLY A 440 16.19 -3.45 17.53
CA GLY A 440 17.03 -3.53 16.32
C GLY A 440 16.76 -2.39 15.32
N PHE A 441 16.37 -1.20 15.81
CA PHE A 441 16.08 -0.04 14.97
C PHE A 441 17.32 0.81 14.74
N ASP A 442 17.45 1.33 13.52
CA ASP A 442 18.54 2.22 13.11
C ASP A 442 18.00 3.24 12.11
N PHE A 443 17.44 4.32 12.62
CA PHE A 443 16.87 5.38 11.78
C PHE A 443 17.93 6.22 11.05
N SER A 444 19.24 5.99 11.29
CA SER A 444 20.30 6.71 10.59
C SER A 444 20.37 6.42 9.09
N LYS A 445 19.58 5.44 8.61
CA LYS A 445 19.40 5.06 7.22
C LYS A 445 18.07 5.52 6.60
N ASP A 446 17.23 6.26 7.33
CA ASP A 446 16.02 6.86 6.77
C ASP A 446 16.38 8.02 5.84
N TYR A 447 16.64 7.72 4.57
CA TYR A 447 17.11 8.74 3.64
C TYR A 447 16.06 9.83 3.34
N GLU A 448 14.78 9.60 3.63
CA GLU A 448 13.77 10.66 3.55
C GLU A 448 13.97 11.68 4.68
N VAL A 449 14.26 11.22 5.91
CA VAL A 449 14.59 12.13 7.01
C VAL A 449 15.96 12.79 6.80
N ILE A 450 16.94 12.09 6.20
CA ILE A 450 18.21 12.69 5.81
C ILE A 450 17.99 13.80 4.77
N ASN A 451 17.13 13.57 3.78
CA ASN A 451 16.76 14.58 2.79
C ASN A 451 16.08 15.78 3.43
N GLU A 452 15.15 15.58 4.37
CA GLU A 452 14.52 16.69 5.11
C GLU A 452 15.53 17.50 5.90
N LEU A 453 16.47 16.86 6.60
CA LEU A 453 17.56 17.54 7.29
C LEU A 453 18.45 18.32 6.32
N GLY A 454 18.83 17.72 5.18
CA GLY A 454 19.64 18.36 4.14
C GLY A 454 18.97 19.62 3.59
N GLN A 455 17.67 19.54 3.24
CA GLN A 455 16.89 20.68 2.77
C GLN A 455 16.79 21.78 3.83
N THR A 456 16.53 21.41 5.09
CA THR A 456 16.40 22.37 6.20
C THR A 456 17.72 23.11 6.44
N LEU A 457 18.87 22.42 6.38
CA LEU A 457 20.20 23.03 6.44
C LEU A 457 20.45 23.99 5.28
N PHE A 458 19.99 23.64 4.06
CA PHE A 458 20.11 24.53 2.90
C PHE A 458 19.26 25.79 3.04
N GLU A 459 18.03 25.67 3.54
CA GLU A 459 17.17 26.81 3.87
C GLU A 459 17.79 27.68 4.96
N ARG A 460 18.39 27.05 5.99
CA ARG A 460 19.09 27.76 7.08
C ARG A 460 20.31 28.50 6.59
N ALA A 461 21.05 27.94 5.62
CA ALA A 461 22.16 28.62 4.95
C ALA A 461 21.68 29.94 4.33
N LYS A 462 20.55 29.96 3.62
CA LYS A 462 20.03 31.18 2.98
C LYS A 462 19.78 32.33 3.97
N GLN A 463 19.52 32.05 5.24
CA GLN A 463 19.40 33.06 6.30
C GLN A 463 20.75 33.69 6.71
N GLU A 464 21.87 33.03 6.42
CA GLU A 464 23.23 33.46 6.76
C GLU A 464 23.95 34.19 5.61
N ARG A 465 23.27 34.60 4.53
CA ARG A 465 23.90 35.26 3.37
C ARG A 465 24.74 36.51 3.70
N GLY A 466 24.50 37.14 4.86
CA GLY A 466 25.30 38.25 5.38
C GLY A 466 26.65 37.84 5.98
N ASP A 467 26.80 36.59 6.42
CA ASP A 467 28.03 36.01 6.97
C ASP A 467 28.50 34.87 6.06
N LYS A 468 29.48 35.15 5.20
CA LYS A 468 29.99 34.18 4.22
C LYS A 468 30.50 32.89 4.87
N GLY A 469 31.10 32.96 6.06
CA GLY A 469 31.64 31.79 6.75
C GLY A 469 30.53 30.86 7.23
N ARG A 470 29.50 31.43 7.86
CA ARG A 470 28.33 30.67 8.30
C ARG A 470 27.49 30.16 7.12
N PHE A 471 27.34 30.97 6.07
CA PHE A 471 26.67 30.56 4.84
C PHE A 471 27.30 29.29 4.26
N GLU A 472 28.62 29.33 4.02
CA GLU A 472 29.35 28.17 3.50
C GLU A 472 29.28 26.98 4.46
N GLN A 473 29.41 27.19 5.77
CA GLN A 473 29.31 26.11 6.77
C GLN A 473 28.00 25.33 6.64
N PHE A 474 26.84 26.01 6.57
CA PHE A 474 25.56 25.34 6.42
C PHE A 474 25.38 24.67 5.05
N LEU A 475 25.92 25.25 3.98
CA LEU A 475 25.95 24.60 2.67
C LEU A 475 26.72 23.26 2.72
N ARG A 476 27.89 23.24 3.37
CA ARG A 476 28.69 22.02 3.55
C ARG A 476 28.00 20.99 4.43
N LEU A 477 27.30 21.42 5.49
CA LEU A 477 26.49 20.51 6.30
C LEU A 477 25.35 19.89 5.49
N SER A 478 24.67 20.69 4.65
CA SER A 478 23.62 20.21 3.75
C SER A 478 24.17 19.22 2.72
N GLU A 479 25.30 19.55 2.08
CA GLU A 479 26.04 18.69 1.15
C GLU A 479 26.30 17.30 1.75
N GLN A 480 26.83 17.25 2.98
CA GLN A 480 27.12 15.99 3.68
C GLN A 480 25.88 15.10 3.84
N ARG A 481 24.70 15.70 4.09
CA ARG A 481 23.45 14.92 4.23
C ARG A 481 23.02 14.33 2.89
N PHE A 482 23.03 15.10 1.82
CA PHE A 482 22.67 14.56 0.51
C PHE A 482 23.68 13.55 -0.04
N LEU A 483 24.98 13.72 0.25
CA LEU A 483 25.97 12.68 -0.06
C LEU A 483 25.71 11.39 0.73
N LYS A 484 25.27 11.50 1.99
CA LYS A 484 24.83 10.33 2.78
C LYS A 484 23.59 9.66 2.17
N THR A 485 22.62 10.45 1.68
CA THR A 485 21.49 9.89 0.91
C THR A 485 21.98 9.13 -0.31
N LEU A 486 22.89 9.70 -1.11
CA LEU A 486 23.42 9.03 -2.32
C LEU A 486 24.25 7.78 -2.03
N ALA A 487 24.79 7.63 -0.82
CA ALA A 487 25.43 6.40 -0.38
C ALA A 487 24.42 5.26 -0.09
N LEU A 488 23.17 5.60 0.25
CA LEU A 488 22.08 4.64 0.50
C LEU A 488 21.25 4.39 -0.77
N ASP A 489 21.00 5.44 -1.53
CA ASP A 489 20.26 5.43 -2.79
C ASP A 489 20.95 6.37 -3.78
N SER A 490 21.83 5.81 -4.60
CA SER A 490 22.61 6.54 -5.63
C SER A 490 21.75 7.12 -6.75
N GLU A 491 20.46 6.78 -6.79
CA GLU A 491 19.51 7.18 -7.81
C GLU A 491 18.50 8.21 -7.26
N ASN A 492 18.77 8.77 -6.06
CA ASN A 492 17.84 9.65 -5.35
C ASN A 492 17.71 11.02 -6.04
N VAL A 493 16.55 11.25 -6.66
CA VAL A 493 16.24 12.45 -7.45
C VAL A 493 16.35 13.74 -6.63
N ALA A 494 15.87 13.73 -5.38
CA ALA A 494 15.89 14.89 -4.50
C ALA A 494 17.32 15.26 -4.07
N ALA A 495 18.17 14.27 -3.78
CA ALA A 495 19.56 14.51 -3.42
C ALA A 495 20.36 15.09 -4.59
N HIS A 496 20.21 14.55 -5.81
CA HIS A 496 20.86 15.11 -7.00
C HIS A 496 20.42 16.56 -7.28
N TYR A 497 19.12 16.84 -7.19
CA TYR A 497 18.61 18.20 -7.37
C TYR A 497 19.23 19.19 -6.37
N ASN A 498 19.18 18.87 -5.08
CA ASN A 498 19.66 19.77 -4.04
C ASN A 498 21.18 19.93 -4.07
N LEU A 499 21.95 18.87 -4.37
CA LEU A 499 23.40 18.99 -4.56
C LEU A 499 23.75 19.93 -5.72
N ALA A 500 23.00 19.91 -6.82
CA ALA A 500 23.21 20.86 -7.91
C ALA A 500 22.97 22.32 -7.46
N LEU A 501 21.98 22.57 -6.60
CA LEU A 501 21.74 23.91 -6.03
C LEU A 501 22.87 24.33 -5.08
N ILE A 502 23.30 23.42 -4.20
CA ILE A 502 24.36 23.68 -3.21
C ILE A 502 25.69 23.97 -3.91
N TYR A 503 26.09 23.15 -4.88
CA TYR A 503 27.33 23.39 -5.62
C TYR A 503 27.28 24.65 -6.47
N SER A 504 26.09 25.08 -6.91
CA SER A 504 25.92 26.37 -7.60
C SER A 504 26.21 27.55 -6.65
N GLU A 505 25.77 27.47 -5.40
CA GLU A 505 26.06 28.49 -4.38
C GLU A 505 27.54 28.43 -3.92
N LEU A 506 28.19 27.27 -4.02
CA LEU A 506 29.62 27.08 -3.73
C LEU A 506 30.56 27.37 -4.92
N GLY A 507 30.03 27.59 -6.13
CA GLY A 507 30.80 27.87 -7.34
C GLY A 507 31.49 26.68 -7.99
N ASP A 508 31.06 25.44 -7.73
CA ASP A 508 31.62 24.23 -8.37
C ASP A 508 30.80 23.82 -9.60
N GLU A 509 31.05 24.49 -10.73
CA GLU A 509 30.34 24.27 -12.00
C GLU A 509 30.41 22.82 -12.51
N LYS A 510 31.50 22.10 -12.22
CA LYS A 510 31.68 20.72 -12.63
C LYS A 510 30.70 19.81 -11.89
N LEU A 511 30.56 19.99 -10.58
CA LEU A 511 29.62 19.22 -9.78
C LEU A 511 28.17 19.64 -10.05
N VAL A 512 27.90 20.92 -10.34
CA VAL A 512 26.57 21.38 -10.81
C VAL A 512 26.15 20.61 -12.06
N ALA A 513 26.99 20.60 -13.10
CA ALA A 513 26.69 19.91 -14.36
C ALA A 513 26.41 18.41 -14.13
N LYS A 514 27.28 17.74 -13.36
CA LYS A 514 27.12 16.31 -13.01
C LYS A 514 25.79 16.03 -12.33
N HIS A 515 25.44 16.79 -11.30
CA HIS A 515 24.24 16.52 -10.51
C HIS A 515 22.95 16.91 -11.26
N ARG A 516 22.98 17.92 -12.13
CA ARG A 516 21.86 18.23 -13.04
C ARG A 516 21.63 17.09 -14.05
N GLU A 517 22.68 16.57 -14.66
CA GLU A 517 22.58 15.43 -15.58
C GLU A 517 21.97 14.20 -14.90
N LEU A 518 22.46 13.85 -13.69
CA LEU A 518 21.93 12.71 -12.93
C LEU A 518 20.48 12.94 -12.47
N HIS A 519 20.13 14.16 -12.08
CA HIS A 519 18.74 14.52 -11.78
C HIS A 519 17.82 14.28 -12.98
N GLU A 520 18.20 14.78 -14.17
CA GLU A 520 17.43 14.57 -15.40
C GLU A 520 17.34 13.09 -15.81
N ARG A 521 18.43 12.33 -15.60
CA ARG A 521 18.48 10.88 -15.83
C ARG A 521 17.43 10.15 -14.99
N PHE A 522 17.39 10.41 -13.68
CA PHE A 522 16.55 9.64 -12.74
C PHE A 522 15.12 10.16 -12.56
N ARG A 523 14.87 11.45 -12.78
CA ARG A 523 13.53 12.01 -12.57
C ARG A 523 12.50 11.42 -13.56
N PRO A 524 11.23 11.21 -13.18
CA PRO A 524 10.18 10.83 -14.12
C PRO A 524 9.94 11.90 -15.20
N ASP A 525 9.46 11.49 -16.38
CA ASP A 525 8.96 12.42 -17.40
C ASP A 525 7.45 12.63 -17.19
N ASN A 526 7.10 13.79 -16.65
CA ASN A 526 5.73 14.09 -16.28
C ASN A 526 4.83 14.39 -17.50
N ASN A 527 5.36 15.00 -18.56
CA ASN A 527 4.54 15.44 -19.69
C ASN A 527 4.12 14.26 -20.59
N ALA A 528 5.03 13.32 -20.83
CA ALA A 528 4.74 12.18 -21.69
C ALA A 528 3.71 11.22 -21.04
N ARG A 529 3.66 11.19 -19.70
CA ARG A 529 2.73 10.37 -18.90
C ARG A 529 1.27 10.74 -19.12
N ASP A 530 0.93 12.03 -19.13
CA ASP A 530 -0.46 12.51 -19.15
C ASP A 530 -1.23 12.05 -20.39
N ARG A 531 -0.55 12.00 -21.55
CA ARG A 531 -1.13 11.52 -22.81
C ARG A 531 -1.54 10.05 -22.72
N ALA A 532 -0.65 9.18 -22.25
CA ALA A 532 -0.91 7.74 -22.15
C ALA A 532 -2.06 7.44 -21.20
N ILE A 533 -2.10 8.13 -20.05
CA ILE A 533 -3.19 8.04 -19.07
C ILE A 533 -4.53 8.45 -19.69
N ALA A 534 -4.57 9.60 -20.38
CA ALA A 534 -5.80 10.08 -21.00
C ALA A 534 -6.35 9.13 -22.08
N ILE A 535 -5.47 8.46 -22.83
CA ILE A 535 -5.87 7.44 -23.81
C ILE A 535 -6.41 6.19 -23.11
N ALA A 536 -5.71 5.69 -22.09
CA ALA A 536 -6.10 4.51 -21.33
C ALA A 536 -7.49 4.68 -20.69
N ARG A 537 -7.72 5.81 -20.01
CA ARG A 537 -9.00 6.15 -19.38
C ARG A 537 -10.18 6.14 -20.35
N ARG A 538 -9.98 6.64 -21.58
CA ARG A 538 -11.03 6.60 -22.62
C ARG A 538 -11.30 5.20 -23.17
N ARG A 539 -10.27 4.34 -23.18
CA ARG A 539 -10.34 3.00 -23.79
C ARG A 539 -10.96 1.98 -22.86
N ASP A 540 -10.59 2.00 -21.58
CA ASP A 540 -11.01 1.01 -20.59
C ASP A 540 -11.80 1.69 -19.46
N LYS A 541 -13.12 1.54 -19.51
CA LYS A 541 -14.04 2.12 -18.53
C LYS A 541 -13.87 1.54 -17.12
N ALA A 542 -13.51 0.27 -17.02
CA ALA A 542 -13.35 -0.37 -15.72
C ALA A 542 -12.04 0.11 -15.07
N ALA A 543 -10.97 0.20 -15.86
CA ALA A 543 -9.70 0.77 -15.40
C ALA A 543 -9.80 2.26 -15.08
N ASP A 544 -10.58 3.04 -15.86
CA ASP A 544 -10.88 4.45 -15.55
C ASP A 544 -11.65 4.58 -14.23
N ASN A 545 -12.67 3.75 -14.01
CA ASN A 545 -13.40 3.72 -12.74
C ASN A 545 -12.47 3.36 -11.56
N ALA A 546 -11.58 2.38 -11.73
CA ALA A 546 -10.61 2.00 -10.72
C ALA A 546 -9.53 3.07 -10.47
N ALA A 547 -9.31 4.00 -11.41
CA ALA A 547 -8.32 5.07 -11.31
C ALA A 547 -8.86 6.39 -10.71
N GLN A 548 -10.12 6.40 -10.25
CA GLN A 548 -10.68 7.56 -9.54
C GLN A 548 -10.11 7.63 -8.12
N ALA A 549 -10.17 8.84 -7.52
CA ALA A 549 -9.69 9.06 -6.16
C ALA A 549 -10.48 8.21 -5.15
N THR A 550 -11.81 8.35 -5.16
CA THR A 550 -12.73 7.49 -4.43
C THR A 550 -13.49 6.58 -5.39
N VAL A 551 -13.46 5.26 -5.16
CA VAL A 551 -14.13 4.27 -6.02
C VAL A 551 -15.20 3.51 -5.27
N ILE A 552 -16.45 3.58 -5.77
CA ILE A 552 -17.57 2.77 -5.28
C ILE A 552 -17.86 1.66 -6.29
N TYR A 553 -17.79 0.40 -5.85
CA TYR A 553 -18.04 -0.77 -6.67
C TYR A 553 -19.51 -1.23 -6.52
N PRO A 554 -20.39 -1.02 -7.52
CA PRO A 554 -21.78 -1.45 -7.44
C PRO A 554 -21.90 -2.97 -7.54
N LEU A 555 -22.38 -3.61 -6.48
CA LEU A 555 -22.54 -5.06 -6.44
C LEU A 555 -23.69 -5.59 -7.31
N GLN A 556 -24.58 -4.70 -7.76
CA GLN A 556 -25.72 -5.01 -8.62
C GLN A 556 -25.54 -4.48 -10.05
N ARG A 557 -24.27 -4.34 -10.50
CA ARG A 557 -23.95 -3.86 -11.84
C ARG A 557 -24.56 -4.80 -12.91
N PRO A 558 -25.26 -4.26 -13.92
CA PRO A 558 -25.68 -5.06 -15.07
C PRO A 558 -24.48 -5.72 -15.76
N GLY A 559 -24.56 -7.02 -16.02
CA GLY A 559 -23.47 -7.81 -16.59
C GLY A 559 -22.32 -8.11 -15.63
N ALA A 560 -22.54 -8.01 -14.31
CA ALA A 560 -21.62 -8.56 -13.32
C ALA A 560 -21.56 -10.09 -13.45
N LEU A 561 -20.36 -10.65 -13.54
CA LEU A 561 -20.17 -12.09 -13.66
C LEU A 561 -20.66 -12.79 -12.39
N GLU A 562 -21.28 -13.97 -12.53
CA GLU A 562 -21.88 -14.76 -11.43
C GLU A 562 -23.05 -14.10 -10.67
N LEU A 563 -23.49 -12.90 -11.09
CA LEU A 563 -24.76 -12.33 -10.64
C LEU A 563 -25.86 -12.88 -11.57
N GLY A 564 -26.79 -13.68 -11.03
CA GLY A 564 -27.92 -14.17 -11.81
C GLY A 564 -28.83 -13.03 -12.29
N ASP A 565 -29.68 -13.30 -13.29
CA ASP A 565 -30.66 -12.35 -13.83
C ASP A 565 -31.75 -11.99 -12.80
N GLY A 566 -31.39 -11.16 -11.80
CA GLY A 566 -32.32 -10.53 -10.85
C GLY A 566 -32.75 -9.13 -11.33
N PRO A 567 -33.87 -8.59 -10.85
CA PRO A 567 -34.52 -7.44 -11.47
C PRO A 567 -33.60 -6.21 -11.50
N VAL A 568 -33.16 -5.87 -12.71
CA VAL A 568 -32.34 -4.71 -13.03
C VAL A 568 -33.17 -3.45 -12.76
N ARG A 569 -32.82 -2.68 -11.72
CA ARG A 569 -33.23 -1.26 -11.66
C ARG A 569 -32.14 -0.44 -12.31
N THR A 570 -32.48 0.14 -13.46
CA THR A 570 -31.77 1.26 -14.08
C THR A 570 -31.65 2.38 -13.06
N VAL A 571 -30.42 2.62 -12.58
CA VAL A 571 -30.11 3.84 -11.83
C VAL A 571 -30.18 4.97 -12.87
N ALA A 572 -31.18 5.84 -12.73
CA ALA A 572 -31.28 7.04 -13.54
C ALA A 572 -30.05 7.90 -13.26
N ALA A 573 -29.26 8.15 -14.30
CA ALA A 573 -28.22 9.16 -14.27
C ALA A 573 -28.91 10.53 -14.14
N GLU A 574 -28.89 11.11 -12.94
CA GLU A 574 -29.09 12.55 -12.81
C GLU A 574 -27.81 13.25 -13.26
N ARG A 575 -28.01 14.26 -14.10
CA ARG A 575 -26.98 15.06 -14.79
C ARG A 575 -26.26 16.03 -13.87
#